data_AF-A0A7K3YEU3-F1
#
_entry.id   AF-A0A7K3YEU3-F1
#
_cell.length_a   1.000
_cell.length_b   1.000
_cell.length_c   1.000
_cell.angle_alpha   90.00
_cell.angle_beta   90.00
_cell.angle_gamma   90.00
#
_symmetry.space_group_name_H-M   'P 1'
#
loop_
_entity.id
_entity.type
_entity.pdbx_description
1 polymer ?
#
loop_
_entity_poly.entity_id
_entity_poly.type
_entity_poly.pdbx_seq_one_letter_code
_entity_poly.pdbx_strand_id
1 'polypeptide(L)'
;MGVAIRDILTDCKESLAWSDLPGIAAVDAHNALYQFLTIIRQPDGTPLMNGAGRVTSHLSGILFRTVNFLEKGIRPVYVFDGKPPELKQETIDERRELRARADEAWKTALREGDMEEAYKQASASARIDSHILESSRELLDLLGIPCVQAPSEGEAQAAYMARQGKVTYAVSQDYDSLLFGSPILVRNLTVSGKRKMRGRTITVSPERIVLSSLLDRLGVTREQLVEIGILVGTDFNPGIRGVGGKTALKIIRNGEFERIIAEKQPDFDPAPIRDFFLNPPITDDYTLEWKAPDVEGIISMLSDRYDFSEDRVRSALARVPAKGTQKTLDAWF
;
A
#
# COMPACT_ATOMS: atom_id res chain seq x y z
N MET A 1 -2.40 3.74 -7.59
CA MET A 1 -1.69 2.68 -8.33
C MET A 1 -2.65 1.49 -8.36
N GLY A 2 -2.37 0.46 -9.16
CA GLY A 2 -3.14 -0.78 -9.13
C GLY A 2 -4.43 -0.82 -9.96
N VAL A 3 -5.09 -1.98 -9.89
CA VAL A 3 -6.18 -2.37 -10.79
C VAL A 3 -7.50 -1.63 -10.51
N ALA A 4 -8.10 -1.05 -11.55
CA ALA A 4 -9.31 -0.22 -11.46
C ALA A 4 -10.63 -1.01 -11.36
N ILE A 5 -10.68 -2.05 -10.52
CA ILE A 5 -11.86 -2.92 -10.31
C ILE A 5 -12.78 -2.48 -9.16
N ARG A 6 -12.62 -1.25 -8.65
CA ARG A 6 -13.34 -0.78 -7.45
C ARG A 6 -14.87 -0.90 -7.56
N ASP A 7 -15.43 -0.71 -8.75
CA ASP A 7 -16.88 -0.68 -9.00
C ASP A 7 -17.55 -2.04 -8.74
N ILE A 8 -16.86 -3.15 -8.99
CA ILE A 8 -17.34 -4.51 -8.73
C ILE A 8 -17.05 -5.00 -7.31
N LEU A 9 -16.24 -4.26 -6.54
CA LEU A 9 -15.86 -4.61 -5.17
C LEU A 9 -16.73 -3.93 -4.10
N THR A 10 -17.53 -2.92 -4.48
CA THR A 10 -18.23 -2.04 -3.52
C THR A 10 -19.08 -2.80 -2.51
N ASP A 11 -19.78 -3.84 -2.94
CA ASP A 11 -20.69 -4.62 -2.09
C ASP A 11 -19.99 -5.71 -1.26
N CYS A 12 -18.69 -5.89 -1.44
CA CYS A 12 -17.86 -6.86 -0.70
C CYS A 12 -17.04 -6.21 0.41
N LYS A 13 -17.17 -4.90 0.59
CA LYS A 13 -16.41 -4.13 1.56
C LYS A 13 -17.12 -4.12 2.89
N GLU A 14 -16.43 -4.63 3.90
CA GLU A 14 -16.88 -4.60 5.28
C GLU A 14 -16.12 -3.49 6.01
N SER A 15 -16.83 -2.51 6.56
CA SER A 15 -16.21 -1.52 7.44
C SER A 15 -15.83 -2.20 8.76
N LEU A 16 -14.59 -2.03 9.20
CA LEU A 16 -14.10 -2.63 10.45
C LEU A 16 -13.94 -1.58 11.56
N ALA A 17 -14.19 -2.02 12.79
CA ALA A 17 -13.72 -1.31 13.96
C ALA A 17 -12.27 -1.72 14.26
N TRP A 18 -11.57 -0.89 15.03
CA TRP A 18 -10.20 -1.19 15.46
C TRP A 18 -10.08 -2.45 16.33
N SER A 19 -11.17 -2.85 16.99
CA SER A 19 -11.26 -4.07 17.78
C SER A 19 -11.20 -5.35 16.95
N ASP A 20 -11.49 -5.27 15.65
CA ASP A 20 -11.64 -6.42 14.76
C ASP A 20 -10.35 -6.71 13.96
N LEU A 21 -9.32 -5.89 14.19
CA LEU A 21 -8.05 -5.90 13.48
C LEU A 21 -6.85 -6.54 14.22
N PRO A 22 -6.88 -6.93 15.52
CA PRO A 22 -5.73 -7.61 16.11
C PRO A 22 -5.26 -8.81 15.29
N GLY A 23 -3.95 -8.98 15.17
CA GLY A 23 -3.34 -9.98 14.29
C GLY A 23 -2.02 -9.50 13.70
N ILE A 24 -1.47 -10.28 12.77
CA ILE A 24 -0.25 -9.94 12.05
C ILE A 24 -0.62 -9.34 10.69
N ALA A 25 -0.18 -8.13 10.42
CA ALA A 25 -0.53 -7.37 9.21
C ALA A 25 0.67 -7.27 8.27
N ALA A 26 0.60 -7.86 7.07
CA ALA A 26 1.59 -7.66 6.03
C ALA A 26 1.30 -6.37 5.27
N VAL A 27 2.03 -5.30 5.58
CA VAL A 27 1.88 -3.98 4.99
C VAL A 27 2.76 -3.89 3.74
N ASP A 28 2.15 -3.63 2.59
CA ASP A 28 2.90 -3.20 1.42
C ASP A 28 3.61 -1.88 1.74
N ALA A 29 4.94 -1.94 1.80
CA ALA A 29 5.77 -0.81 2.16
C ALA A 29 5.71 0.30 1.11
N HIS A 30 5.78 0.00 -0.18
CA HIS A 30 5.76 1.02 -1.23
C HIS A 30 4.40 1.72 -1.28
N ASN A 31 3.30 0.97 -1.17
CA ASN A 31 1.97 1.56 -1.06
C ASN A 31 1.86 2.44 0.19
N ALA A 32 2.28 1.97 1.37
CA ALA A 32 2.23 2.73 2.61
C ALA A 32 3.07 4.01 2.56
N LEU A 33 4.30 3.94 2.06
CA LEU A 33 5.19 5.09 1.90
C LEU A 33 4.59 6.12 0.95
N TYR A 34 4.04 5.68 -0.19
CA TYR A 34 3.35 6.57 -1.11
C TYR A 34 2.15 7.27 -0.45
N GLN A 35 1.35 6.54 0.34
CA GLN A 35 0.28 7.13 1.13
C GLN A 35 0.80 8.18 2.13
N PHE A 36 1.90 7.90 2.82
CA PHE A 36 2.49 8.88 3.75
C PHE A 36 2.96 10.14 3.04
N LEU A 37 3.65 10.01 1.90
CA LEU A 37 4.15 11.14 1.11
C LEU A 37 3.03 11.99 0.50
N THR A 38 1.89 11.39 0.16
CA THR A 38 0.76 12.09 -0.45
C THR A 38 -0.16 12.74 0.58
N ILE A 39 -0.25 12.17 1.79
CA ILE A 39 -1.20 12.61 2.82
C ILE A 39 -0.54 13.48 3.89
N ILE A 40 0.66 13.11 4.35
CA ILE A 40 1.34 13.78 5.46
C ILE A 40 2.12 14.96 4.89
N ARG A 41 1.46 16.11 4.84
CA ARG A 41 1.95 17.34 4.21
C ARG A 41 1.67 18.54 5.09
N GLN A 42 2.39 19.62 4.83
CA GLN A 42 2.11 20.92 5.39
C GLN A 42 0.77 21.48 4.84
N PRO A 43 0.18 22.49 5.49
CA PRO A 43 -1.09 23.09 5.04
C PRO A 43 -1.05 23.64 3.61
N ASP A 44 0.11 24.09 3.15
CA ASP A 44 0.37 24.58 1.79
C ASP A 44 0.56 23.47 0.75
N GLY A 45 0.53 22.20 1.18
CA GLY A 45 0.72 21.03 0.33
C GLY A 45 2.17 20.62 0.12
N THR A 46 3.14 21.34 0.65
CA THR A 46 4.53 20.88 0.63
C THR A 46 4.68 19.63 1.52
N PRO A 47 5.54 18.66 1.15
CA PRO A 47 5.82 17.54 2.04
C PRO A 47 6.49 18.04 3.33
N LEU A 48 6.42 17.24 4.39
CA LEU A 48 7.22 17.52 5.58
C LEU A 48 8.68 17.39 5.21
N MET A 49 9.51 18.32 5.68
CA MET A 49 10.95 18.34 5.44
C MET A 49 11.70 18.70 6.71
N ASN A 50 12.96 18.29 6.80
CA ASN A 50 13.91 18.78 7.81
C ASN A 50 14.56 20.11 7.37
N GLY A 51 15.41 20.70 8.21
CA GLY A 51 16.10 21.97 7.94
C GLY A 51 17.05 21.92 6.73
N ALA A 52 17.47 20.73 6.30
CA ALA A 52 18.26 20.49 5.09
C ALA A 52 17.40 20.28 3.83
N GLY A 53 16.07 20.42 3.91
CA GLY A 53 15.15 20.24 2.79
C GLY A 53 14.90 18.77 2.40
N ARG A 54 15.30 17.80 3.22
CA ARG A 54 15.03 16.37 2.98
C ARG A 54 13.61 16.05 3.41
N VAL A 55 12.87 15.32 2.58
CA VAL A 55 11.50 14.88 2.88
C VAL A 55 11.49 13.93 4.09
N THR A 56 10.56 14.12 5.02
CA THR A 56 10.40 13.34 6.26
C THR A 56 8.99 12.80 6.49
N SER A 57 8.06 13.05 5.55
CA SER A 57 6.67 12.59 5.64
C SER A 57 6.54 11.08 5.87
N HIS A 58 7.40 10.28 5.24
CA HIS A 58 7.42 8.83 5.41
C HIS A 58 7.83 8.40 6.81
N LEU A 59 8.84 9.04 7.42
CA LEU A 59 9.29 8.75 8.79
C LEU A 59 8.20 9.06 9.81
N SER A 60 7.54 10.20 9.64
CA SER A 60 6.37 10.57 10.45
C SER A 60 5.25 9.54 10.32
N GLY A 61 4.93 9.13 9.08
CA GLY A 61 3.97 8.08 8.80
C GLY A 61 4.31 6.76 9.49
N ILE A 62 5.54 6.27 9.33
CA ILE A 62 6.02 5.03 9.94
C ILE A 62 5.91 5.11 11.46
N LEU A 63 6.48 6.14 12.11
CA LEU A 63 6.47 6.26 13.57
C LEU A 63 5.04 6.21 14.12
N PHE A 64 4.21 7.18 13.72
CA PHE A 64 2.90 7.36 14.36
C PHE A 64 1.91 6.26 13.97
N ARG A 65 1.98 5.71 12.75
CA ARG A 65 1.09 4.62 12.32
C ARG A 65 1.48 3.29 12.93
N THR A 66 2.76 2.96 12.94
CA THR A 66 3.25 1.72 13.57
C THR A 66 2.92 1.71 15.05
N VAL A 67 3.18 2.81 15.77
CA VAL A 67 2.79 2.93 17.19
C VAL A 67 1.28 2.70 17.37
N ASN A 68 0.45 3.28 16.51
CA ASN A 68 -1.00 3.11 16.60
C ASN A 68 -1.44 1.66 16.31
N PHE A 69 -0.77 0.95 15.40
CA PHE A 69 -1.01 -0.46 15.15
C PHE A 69 -0.70 -1.30 16.39
N LEU A 70 0.49 -1.10 16.98
CA LEU A 70 0.92 -1.82 18.17
C LEU A 70 -0.01 -1.58 19.36
N GLU A 71 -0.40 -0.33 19.62
CA GLU A 71 -1.36 0.06 20.66
C GLU A 71 -2.72 -0.67 20.51
N LYS A 72 -3.07 -1.04 19.28
CA LYS A 72 -4.33 -1.73 18.94
C LYS A 72 -4.19 -3.23 18.80
N GLY A 73 -3.04 -3.80 19.19
CA GLY A 73 -2.78 -5.24 19.10
C GLY A 73 -2.52 -5.74 17.67
N ILE A 74 -2.25 -4.84 16.73
CA ILE A 74 -1.84 -5.18 15.36
C ILE A 74 -0.32 -5.24 15.33
N ARG A 75 0.23 -6.36 14.85
CA ARG A 75 1.68 -6.60 14.70
C ARG A 75 2.06 -6.45 13.23
N PRO A 76 2.57 -5.29 12.79
CA PRO A 76 2.88 -5.08 11.38
C PRO A 76 4.18 -5.79 10.98
N VAL A 77 4.23 -6.29 9.75
CA VAL A 77 5.45 -6.61 9.02
C VAL A 77 5.42 -5.82 7.72
N TYR A 78 6.49 -5.10 7.40
CA TYR A 78 6.57 -4.31 6.17
C TYR A 78 7.20 -5.13 5.06
N VAL A 79 6.51 -5.25 3.92
CA VAL A 79 6.98 -6.00 2.76
C VAL A 79 7.39 -5.00 1.68
N PHE A 80 8.67 -4.98 1.36
CA PHE A 80 9.24 -4.10 0.34
C PHE A 80 9.41 -4.84 -0.97
N ASP A 81 9.11 -4.16 -2.07
CA ASP A 81 9.33 -4.66 -3.43
C ASP A 81 10.81 -4.93 -3.68
N GLY A 82 11.07 -5.97 -4.48
CA GLY A 82 12.35 -6.29 -5.06
C GLY A 82 12.47 -5.74 -6.48
N LYS A 83 13.00 -6.58 -7.38
CA LYS A 83 13.19 -6.16 -8.77
C LYS A 83 11.83 -6.16 -9.49
N PRO A 84 11.41 -5.04 -10.10
CA PRO A 84 10.19 -5.03 -10.90
C PRO A 84 10.33 -5.97 -12.09
N PRO A 85 9.24 -6.64 -12.52
CA PRO A 85 9.26 -7.48 -13.72
C PRO A 85 9.39 -6.61 -14.97
N GLU A 86 9.92 -7.18 -16.06
CA GLU A 86 10.11 -6.47 -17.33
C GLU A 86 8.79 -5.91 -17.89
N LEU A 87 7.68 -6.64 -17.67
CA LEU A 87 6.32 -6.25 -18.05
C LEU A 87 5.86 -4.91 -17.42
N LYS A 88 6.50 -4.45 -16.34
CA LYS A 88 6.15 -3.21 -15.61
C LYS A 88 6.99 -2.00 -16.07
N GLN A 89 7.98 -2.21 -16.94
CA GLN A 89 8.94 -1.17 -17.33
C GLN A 89 8.25 0.03 -18.01
N GLU A 90 7.34 -0.23 -18.95
CA GLU A 90 6.58 0.82 -19.63
C GLU A 90 5.77 1.67 -18.65
N THR A 91 5.04 1.04 -17.72
CA THR A 91 4.28 1.74 -16.68
C THR A 91 5.19 2.54 -15.73
N ILE A 92 6.40 2.06 -15.44
CA ILE A 92 7.38 2.80 -14.64
C ILE A 92 7.82 4.07 -15.38
N ASP A 93 8.08 3.97 -16.68
CA ASP A 93 8.52 5.10 -17.50
C ASP A 93 7.39 6.13 -17.66
N GLU A 94 6.16 5.70 -17.94
CA GLU A 94 4.99 6.58 -17.95
C GLU A 94 4.80 7.31 -16.61
N ARG A 95 4.92 6.60 -15.48
CA ARG A 95 4.83 7.19 -14.13
C ARG A 95 5.95 8.21 -13.90
N ARG A 96 7.15 7.96 -14.42
CA ARG A 96 8.28 8.89 -14.32
C ARG A 96 7.99 10.18 -15.08
N GLU A 97 7.46 10.08 -16.30
CA GLU A 97 7.10 11.25 -17.11
C GLU A 97 5.94 12.04 -16.50
N LEU A 98 4.91 11.37 -16.01
CA LEU A 98 3.78 12.01 -15.33
C LEU A 98 4.23 12.78 -14.09
N ARG A 99 5.13 12.21 -13.29
CA ARG A 99 5.71 12.87 -12.10
C ARG A 99 6.55 14.09 -12.49
N ALA A 100 7.36 13.99 -13.54
CA ALA A 100 8.16 15.11 -14.01
C ALA A 100 7.28 16.29 -14.46
N ARG A 101 6.19 15.99 -15.19
CA ARG A 101 5.20 17.00 -15.58
C ARG A 101 4.48 17.61 -14.37
N ALA A 102 4.12 16.80 -13.39
CA ALA A 102 3.49 17.27 -12.15
C ALA A 102 4.43 18.17 -11.32
N ASP A 103 5.74 17.87 -11.30
CA ASP A 103 6.73 18.69 -10.60
C ASP A 103 6.88 20.09 -11.22
N GLU A 104 6.93 20.16 -12.55
CA GLU A 104 6.97 21.45 -13.26
C GLU A 104 5.66 22.24 -13.12
N ALA A 105 4.52 21.56 -13.16
CA ALA A 105 3.22 22.16 -12.91
C ALA A 105 3.11 22.70 -11.47
N TRP A 106 3.64 21.97 -10.49
CA TRP A 106 3.69 22.39 -9.10
C TRP A 106 4.52 23.67 -8.91
N LYS A 107 5.74 23.73 -9.46
CA LYS A 107 6.59 24.93 -9.43
C LYS A 107 5.93 26.14 -10.07
N THR A 108 5.11 25.91 -11.10
CA THR A 108 4.37 26.96 -11.78
C THR A 108 3.21 27.47 -10.94
N ALA A 109 2.37 26.57 -10.43
CA ALA A 109 1.24 26.91 -9.54
C ALA A 109 1.72 27.65 -8.27
N LEU A 110 2.87 27.26 -7.71
CA LEU A 110 3.45 27.95 -6.55
C LEU A 110 3.88 29.39 -6.88
N ARG A 111 4.46 29.63 -8.07
CA ARG A 111 4.82 30.98 -8.54
C ARG A 111 3.59 31.85 -8.80
N GLU A 112 2.51 31.24 -9.25
CA GLU A 112 1.23 31.91 -9.54
C GLU A 112 0.35 32.11 -8.30
N GLY A 113 0.71 31.50 -7.16
CA GLY A 113 -0.05 31.59 -5.92
C GLY A 113 -1.33 30.73 -5.89
N ASP A 114 -1.51 29.82 -6.86
CA ASP A 114 -2.62 28.86 -6.86
C ASP A 114 -2.29 27.69 -5.93
N MET A 115 -2.59 27.89 -4.64
CA MET A 115 -2.32 26.92 -3.60
C MET A 115 -3.12 25.61 -3.76
N GLU A 116 -4.30 25.63 -4.41
CA GLU A 116 -5.10 24.43 -4.60
C GLU A 116 -4.48 23.53 -5.69
N GLU A 117 -4.10 24.11 -6.83
CA GLU A 117 -3.43 23.36 -7.89
C GLU A 117 -2.01 22.96 -7.47
N ALA A 118 -1.29 23.83 -6.73
CA ALA A 118 0.02 23.48 -6.17
C ALA A 118 -0.08 22.25 -5.24
N TYR A 119 -1.06 22.20 -4.35
CA TYR A 119 -1.27 21.03 -3.47
C TYR A 119 -1.50 19.75 -4.28
N LYS A 120 -2.36 19.82 -5.30
CA LYS A 120 -2.70 18.68 -6.15
C LYS A 120 -1.49 18.17 -6.94
N GLN A 121 -0.75 19.07 -7.58
CA GLN A 121 0.43 18.72 -8.37
C GLN A 121 1.59 18.22 -7.50
N ALA A 122 1.78 18.80 -6.31
CA ALA A 122 2.78 18.33 -5.36
C ALA A 122 2.51 16.90 -4.88
N SER A 123 1.24 16.52 -4.71
CA SER A 123 0.86 15.14 -4.36
C SER A 123 1.14 14.18 -5.51
N ALA A 124 0.84 14.59 -6.74
CA ALA A 124 1.10 13.81 -7.95
C ALA A 124 2.61 13.62 -8.25
N SER A 125 3.45 14.57 -7.86
CA SER A 125 4.91 14.49 -8.04
C SER A 125 5.63 13.64 -7.00
N ALA A 126 4.92 13.11 -5.98
CA ALA A 126 5.52 12.31 -4.91
C ALA A 126 6.30 11.10 -5.47
N ARG A 127 7.56 10.99 -5.06
CA ARG A 127 8.49 9.93 -5.48
C ARG A 127 9.07 9.21 -4.27
N ILE A 128 9.16 7.90 -4.37
CA ILE A 128 9.94 7.07 -3.46
C ILE A 128 11.33 6.92 -4.09
N ASP A 129 12.36 7.34 -3.36
CA ASP A 129 13.77 7.18 -3.77
C ASP A 129 14.56 6.39 -2.74
N SER A 130 15.84 6.16 -3.01
CA SER A 130 16.72 5.38 -2.14
C SER A 130 16.78 5.95 -0.73
N HIS A 131 16.83 7.27 -0.58
CA HIS A 131 16.81 7.92 0.73
C HIS A 131 15.56 7.57 1.53
N ILE A 132 14.38 7.65 0.90
CA ILE A 132 13.11 7.27 1.54
C ILE A 132 13.13 5.80 1.93
N LEU A 133 13.58 4.91 1.06
CA LEU A 133 13.61 3.47 1.34
C LEU A 133 14.58 3.11 2.47
N GLU A 134 15.81 3.61 2.42
CA GLU A 134 16.86 3.34 3.41
C GLU A 134 16.47 3.87 4.79
N SER A 135 16.04 5.13 4.86
CA SER A 135 15.62 5.73 6.14
C SER A 135 14.32 5.09 6.67
N SER A 136 13.42 4.63 5.80
CA SER A 136 12.24 3.86 6.24
C SER A 136 12.64 2.55 6.91
N ARG A 137 13.59 1.81 6.31
CA ARG A 137 14.08 0.54 6.87
C ARG A 137 14.83 0.76 8.18
N GLU A 138 15.69 1.77 8.23
CA GLU A 138 16.41 2.16 9.44
C GLU A 138 15.42 2.41 10.60
N LEU A 139 14.38 3.22 10.36
CA LEU A 139 13.38 3.49 11.39
C LEU A 139 12.57 2.25 11.80
N LEU A 140 12.21 1.39 10.85
CA LEU A 140 11.47 0.16 11.14
C LEU A 140 12.31 -0.83 11.98
N ASP A 141 13.60 -0.95 11.68
CA ASP A 141 14.53 -1.77 12.45
C ASP A 141 14.70 -1.23 13.88
N LEU A 142 14.90 0.08 14.02
CA LEU A 142 14.96 0.75 15.33
C LEU A 142 13.66 0.60 16.12
N LEU A 143 12.49 0.59 15.46
CA LEU A 143 11.19 0.30 16.08
C LEU A 143 11.02 -1.19 16.45
N GLY A 144 11.93 -2.07 16.04
CA GLY A 144 11.85 -3.51 16.25
C GLY A 144 10.80 -4.19 15.37
N ILE A 145 10.49 -3.63 14.20
CA ILE A 145 9.48 -4.14 13.28
C ILE A 145 10.14 -4.96 12.16
N PRO A 146 9.73 -6.22 11.94
CA PRO A 146 10.30 -7.03 10.88
C PRO A 146 9.96 -6.45 9.50
N CYS A 147 10.93 -6.52 8.61
CA CYS A 147 10.80 -6.18 7.20
C CYS A 147 11.09 -7.40 6.34
N VAL A 148 10.34 -7.60 5.27
CA VAL A 148 10.54 -8.65 4.28
C VAL A 148 10.92 -8.01 2.96
N GLN A 149 11.96 -8.54 2.32
CA GLN A 149 12.34 -8.19 0.96
C GLN A 149 11.67 -9.16 -0.01
N ALA A 150 10.68 -8.70 -0.78
CA ALA A 150 10.09 -9.51 -1.83
C ALA A 150 11.10 -9.70 -2.98
N PRO A 151 11.06 -10.84 -3.71
CA PRO A 151 11.85 -10.99 -4.94
C PRO A 151 11.40 -10.04 -6.04
N SER A 152 10.09 -9.76 -6.10
CA SER A 152 9.46 -8.85 -7.05
C SER A 152 8.42 -7.98 -6.33
N GLU A 153 7.12 -8.15 -6.57
CA GLU A 153 6.07 -7.29 -5.98
C GLU A 153 5.84 -7.56 -4.49
N GLY A 154 5.83 -6.49 -3.67
CA GLY A 154 5.53 -6.59 -2.24
C GLY A 154 4.13 -7.10 -1.94
N GLU A 155 3.12 -6.70 -2.74
CA GLU A 155 1.75 -7.21 -2.60
C GLU A 155 1.64 -8.72 -2.87
N ALA A 156 2.44 -9.24 -3.81
CA ALA A 156 2.47 -10.66 -4.12
C ALA A 156 3.05 -11.47 -2.95
N GLN A 157 4.16 -10.99 -2.37
CA GLN A 157 4.77 -11.59 -1.19
C GLN A 157 3.83 -11.49 0.04
N ALA A 158 3.16 -10.36 0.24
CA ALA A 158 2.17 -10.19 1.31
C ALA A 158 0.98 -11.16 1.16
N ALA A 159 0.45 -11.31 -0.06
CA ALA A 159 -0.60 -12.26 -0.39
C ALA A 159 -0.15 -13.71 -0.15
N TYR A 160 1.08 -14.05 -0.52
CA TYR A 160 1.67 -15.36 -0.25
C TYR A 160 1.77 -15.66 1.25
N MET A 161 2.34 -14.75 2.03
CA MET A 161 2.44 -14.89 3.49
C MET A 161 1.07 -15.08 4.15
N ALA A 162 0.03 -14.39 3.65
CA ALA A 162 -1.34 -14.52 4.15
C ALA A 162 -1.95 -15.89 3.83
N ARG A 163 -1.74 -16.41 2.61
CA ARG A 163 -2.16 -17.79 2.25
C ARG A 163 -1.48 -18.87 3.07
N GLN A 164 -0.21 -18.67 3.41
CA GLN A 164 0.56 -19.60 4.25
C GLN A 164 0.18 -19.51 5.75
N GLY A 165 -0.77 -18.65 6.12
CA GLY A 165 -1.17 -18.41 7.50
C GLY A 165 -0.08 -17.79 8.37
N LYS A 166 0.99 -17.24 7.76
CA LYS A 166 2.09 -16.58 8.47
C LYS A 166 1.72 -15.17 8.92
N VAL A 167 0.78 -14.55 8.21
CA VAL A 167 0.14 -13.29 8.57
C VAL A 167 -1.38 -13.43 8.49
N THR A 168 -2.10 -12.58 9.21
CA THR A 168 -3.57 -12.60 9.25
C THR A 168 -4.18 -12.00 7.98
N TYR A 169 -3.60 -10.92 7.47
CA TYR A 169 -4.09 -10.24 6.27
C TYR A 169 -3.02 -9.36 5.61
N ALA A 170 -3.19 -9.11 4.31
CA ALA A 170 -2.42 -8.10 3.58
C ALA A 170 -3.03 -6.70 3.80
N VAL A 171 -2.20 -5.67 3.75
CA VAL A 171 -2.60 -4.27 3.93
C VAL A 171 -2.06 -3.43 2.77
N SER A 172 -2.99 -2.84 2.03
CA SER A 172 -2.70 -1.92 0.93
C SER A 172 -3.91 -1.03 0.61
N GLN A 173 -3.70 0.07 -0.12
CA GLN A 173 -4.80 0.78 -0.77
C GLN A 173 -5.18 0.17 -2.12
N ASP A 174 -4.31 -0.61 -2.74
CA ASP A 174 -4.56 -1.18 -4.06
C ASP A 174 -5.26 -2.55 -3.89
N TYR A 175 -5.68 -3.17 -5.00
CA TYR A 175 -6.41 -4.44 -4.97
C TYR A 175 -5.56 -5.61 -5.51
N ASP A 176 -4.30 -5.38 -5.85
CA ASP A 176 -3.52 -6.36 -6.61
C ASP A 176 -3.17 -7.56 -5.74
N SER A 177 -3.02 -7.36 -4.42
CA SER A 177 -2.96 -8.45 -3.45
C SER A 177 -4.12 -9.46 -3.55
N LEU A 178 -5.34 -9.06 -3.94
CA LEU A 178 -6.45 -9.99 -4.19
C LEU A 178 -6.25 -10.81 -5.48
N LEU A 179 -5.70 -10.18 -6.53
CA LEU A 179 -5.31 -10.85 -7.78
C LEU A 179 -4.18 -11.85 -7.53
N PHE A 180 -3.20 -11.46 -6.71
CA PHE A 180 -2.17 -12.33 -6.16
C PHE A 180 -2.70 -13.33 -5.13
N GLY A 181 -3.99 -13.35 -4.82
CA GLY A 181 -4.64 -14.41 -4.06
C GLY A 181 -4.58 -14.28 -2.54
N SER A 182 -4.42 -13.07 -2.01
CA SER A 182 -4.53 -12.81 -0.58
C SER A 182 -5.93 -13.20 -0.09
N PRO A 183 -6.07 -14.06 0.94
CA PRO A 183 -7.37 -14.43 1.47
C PRO A 183 -8.14 -13.24 2.05
N ILE A 184 -7.41 -12.29 2.67
CA ILE A 184 -7.96 -11.10 3.30
C ILE A 184 -7.10 -9.90 2.95
N LEU A 185 -7.73 -8.88 2.39
CA LEU A 185 -7.15 -7.55 2.18
C LEU A 185 -7.82 -6.56 3.14
N VAL A 186 -7.00 -5.87 3.94
CA VAL A 186 -7.43 -4.73 4.75
C VAL A 186 -6.95 -3.43 4.10
N ARG A 187 -7.89 -2.61 3.67
CA ARG A 187 -7.64 -1.27 3.12
C ARG A 187 -7.81 -0.21 4.18
N ASN A 188 -7.40 1.01 3.84
CA ASN A 188 -7.48 2.19 4.70
C ASN A 188 -6.69 2.13 6.02
N LEU A 189 -5.95 1.06 6.33
CA LEU A 189 -5.31 0.91 7.65
C LEU A 189 -4.24 1.99 7.92
N THR A 190 -3.36 2.23 6.94
CA THR A 190 -2.30 3.25 6.98
C THR A 190 -2.83 4.69 6.95
N VAL A 191 -4.09 4.86 6.59
CA VAL A 191 -4.71 6.17 6.33
C VAL A 191 -5.88 6.50 7.26
N SER A 192 -6.35 5.54 8.04
CA SER A 192 -7.49 5.62 8.95
C SER A 192 -7.41 6.77 9.99
N GLY A 193 -8.57 7.21 10.48
CA GLY A 193 -8.70 8.28 11.48
C GLY A 193 -9.36 9.55 10.95
N LYS A 194 -9.46 10.56 11.81
CA LYS A 194 -10.04 11.87 11.47
C LYS A 194 -9.04 12.69 10.66
N ARG A 195 -9.47 13.18 9.51
CA ARG A 195 -8.69 14.03 8.61
C ARG A 195 -9.42 15.32 8.37
N LYS A 196 -8.71 16.44 8.43
CA LYS A 196 -9.22 17.71 7.91
C LYS A 196 -8.83 17.80 6.44
N MET A 197 -9.81 17.83 5.56
CA MET A 197 -9.62 18.01 4.14
C MET A 197 -10.54 19.14 3.67
N ARG A 198 -9.95 20.22 3.13
CA ARG A 198 -10.70 21.38 2.61
C ARG A 198 -11.73 21.93 3.61
N GLY A 199 -11.31 22.11 4.87
CA GLY A 199 -12.18 22.62 5.94
C GLY A 199 -13.20 21.64 6.51
N ARG A 200 -13.32 20.41 5.97
CA ARG A 200 -14.23 19.37 6.47
C ARG A 200 -13.47 18.27 7.19
N THR A 201 -14.04 17.76 8.27
CA THR A 201 -13.50 16.57 8.96
C THR A 201 -14.09 15.32 8.35
N ILE A 202 -13.27 14.52 7.69
CA ILE A 202 -13.62 13.21 7.14
C ILE A 202 -13.04 12.13 8.06
N THR A 203 -13.84 11.15 8.43
CA THR A 203 -13.36 9.97 9.17
C THR A 203 -13.18 8.83 8.19
N VAL A 204 -11.96 8.31 8.10
CA VAL A 204 -11.65 7.13 7.28
C VAL A 204 -11.55 5.92 8.19
N SER A 205 -12.39 4.90 7.93
CA SER A 205 -12.37 3.64 8.66
C SER A 205 -11.64 2.56 7.86
N PRO A 206 -10.97 1.60 8.53
CA PRO A 206 -10.45 0.40 7.89
C PRO A 206 -11.56 -0.38 7.16
N GLU A 207 -11.23 -0.93 6.00
CA GLU A 207 -12.13 -1.76 5.19
C GLU A 207 -11.53 -3.16 5.05
N ARG A 208 -12.33 -4.22 5.16
CA ARG A 208 -11.93 -5.60 4.87
C ARG A 208 -12.61 -6.10 3.61
N ILE A 209 -11.86 -6.87 2.83
CA ILE A 209 -12.35 -7.65 1.70
C ILE A 209 -11.84 -9.08 1.88
N VAL A 210 -12.76 -10.04 1.85
CA VAL A 210 -12.45 -11.47 1.91
C VAL A 210 -12.55 -12.03 0.49
N LEU A 211 -11.46 -12.64 0.00
CA LEU A 211 -11.36 -13.08 -1.39
C LEU A 211 -12.40 -14.14 -1.74
N SER A 212 -12.65 -15.13 -0.88
CA SER A 212 -13.66 -16.17 -1.15
C SER A 212 -15.05 -15.57 -1.30
N SER A 213 -15.48 -14.74 -0.35
CA SER A 213 -16.78 -14.05 -0.42
C SER A 213 -16.92 -13.15 -1.65
N LEU A 214 -15.82 -12.52 -2.07
CA LEU A 214 -15.78 -11.74 -3.30
C LEU A 214 -15.99 -12.64 -4.53
N LEU A 215 -15.20 -13.71 -4.66
CA LEU A 215 -15.28 -14.65 -5.79
C LEU A 215 -16.67 -15.31 -5.88
N ASP A 216 -17.24 -15.73 -4.75
CA ASP A 216 -18.58 -16.31 -4.67
C ASP A 216 -19.65 -15.32 -5.14
N ARG A 217 -19.60 -14.07 -4.67
CA ARG A 217 -20.55 -13.03 -5.09
C ARG A 217 -20.42 -12.67 -6.57
N LEU A 218 -19.18 -12.63 -7.06
CA LEU A 218 -18.91 -12.39 -8.47
C LEU A 218 -19.15 -13.63 -9.34
N GLY A 219 -19.30 -14.83 -8.76
CA GLY A 219 -19.47 -16.07 -9.51
C GLY A 219 -18.32 -16.31 -10.48
N VAL A 220 -17.08 -16.02 -10.07
CA VAL A 220 -15.88 -16.18 -10.87
C VAL A 220 -14.77 -16.85 -10.07
N THR A 221 -13.82 -17.49 -10.75
CA THR A 221 -12.59 -18.01 -10.14
C THR A 221 -11.56 -16.89 -9.94
N ARG A 222 -10.48 -17.18 -9.20
CA ARG A 222 -9.35 -16.24 -9.08
C ARG A 222 -8.68 -15.97 -10.43
N GLU A 223 -8.53 -16.98 -11.28
CA GLU A 223 -8.00 -16.81 -12.63
C GLU A 223 -8.87 -15.84 -13.43
N GLN A 224 -10.18 -16.02 -13.37
CA GLN A 224 -11.13 -15.10 -13.99
C GLN A 224 -11.09 -13.69 -13.39
N LEU A 225 -10.83 -13.55 -12.08
CA LEU A 225 -10.60 -12.23 -11.47
C LEU A 225 -9.33 -11.56 -12.01
N VAL A 226 -8.26 -12.33 -12.27
CA VAL A 226 -7.05 -11.84 -12.96
C VAL A 226 -7.37 -11.38 -14.38
N GLU A 227 -8.15 -12.16 -15.13
CA GLU A 227 -8.60 -11.78 -16.47
C GLU A 227 -9.44 -10.50 -16.48
N ILE A 228 -10.33 -10.31 -15.48
CA ILE A 228 -11.03 -9.04 -15.26
C ILE A 228 -10.02 -7.90 -15.09
N GLY A 229 -8.98 -8.10 -14.28
CA GLY A 229 -7.91 -7.13 -14.10
C GLY A 229 -7.20 -6.78 -15.40
N ILE A 230 -6.83 -7.79 -16.21
CA ILE A 230 -6.19 -7.61 -17.52
C ILE A 230 -7.09 -6.81 -18.48
N LEU A 231 -8.39 -7.13 -18.54
CA LEU A 231 -9.34 -6.39 -19.40
C LEU A 231 -9.47 -4.92 -19.00
N VAL A 232 -9.50 -4.63 -17.69
CA VAL A 232 -9.64 -3.28 -17.14
C VAL A 232 -8.33 -2.48 -17.25
N GLY A 233 -7.19 -3.16 -17.13
CA GLY A 233 -5.87 -2.57 -17.06
C GLY A 233 -5.25 -2.79 -15.69
N THR A 234 -3.96 -3.11 -15.71
CA THR A 234 -3.13 -3.38 -14.53
C THR A 234 -1.85 -2.57 -14.59
N ASP A 235 -0.97 -2.72 -13.60
CA ASP A 235 0.38 -2.16 -13.65
C ASP A 235 1.27 -2.84 -14.72
N PHE A 236 0.78 -3.86 -15.42
CA PHE A 236 1.51 -4.63 -16.45
C PHE A 236 0.91 -4.49 -17.85
N ASN A 237 -0.27 -3.86 -17.98
CA ASN A 237 -0.90 -3.60 -19.27
C ASN A 237 -1.91 -2.45 -19.19
N PRO A 238 -2.10 -1.68 -20.27
CA PRO A 238 -3.01 -0.53 -20.27
C PRO A 238 -4.50 -0.90 -20.21
N GLY A 239 -4.85 -2.18 -20.37
CA GLY A 239 -6.24 -2.65 -20.48
C GLY A 239 -6.89 -2.32 -21.83
N ILE A 240 -8.19 -2.62 -21.94
CA ILE A 240 -8.99 -2.33 -23.13
C ILE A 240 -9.74 -1.02 -22.92
N ARG A 241 -9.51 -0.06 -23.83
CA ARG A 241 -10.20 1.23 -23.80
C ARG A 241 -11.72 1.06 -23.77
N GLY A 242 -12.36 1.61 -22.75
CA GLY A 242 -13.81 1.58 -22.56
C GLY A 242 -14.34 0.35 -21.80
N VAL A 243 -13.46 -0.56 -21.37
CA VAL A 243 -13.83 -1.72 -20.54
C VAL A 243 -13.55 -1.40 -19.07
N GLY A 244 -14.61 -1.14 -18.30
CA GLY A 244 -14.54 -1.03 -16.83
C GLY A 244 -14.88 -2.35 -16.13
N GLY A 245 -14.75 -2.41 -14.80
CA GLY A 245 -14.90 -3.63 -14.01
C GLY A 245 -16.21 -4.37 -14.24
N LYS A 246 -17.35 -3.68 -14.27
CA LYS A 246 -18.66 -4.31 -14.59
C LYS A 246 -18.73 -4.90 -16.00
N THR A 247 -18.15 -4.23 -16.99
CA THR A 247 -18.12 -4.71 -18.38
C THR A 247 -17.19 -5.91 -18.51
N ALA A 248 -16.01 -5.85 -17.89
CA ALA A 248 -15.06 -6.95 -17.82
C ALA A 248 -15.69 -8.19 -17.16
N LEU A 249 -16.37 -8.03 -16.02
CA LEU A 249 -17.09 -9.13 -15.36
C LEU A 249 -18.11 -9.79 -16.28
N LYS A 250 -18.86 -9.01 -17.07
CA LYS A 250 -19.82 -9.54 -18.05
C LYS A 250 -19.12 -10.36 -19.14
N ILE A 251 -18.03 -9.84 -19.70
CA ILE A 251 -17.21 -10.53 -20.72
C ILE A 251 -16.72 -11.88 -20.17
N ILE A 252 -16.19 -11.89 -18.96
CA ILE A 252 -15.66 -13.11 -18.32
C ILE A 252 -16.76 -14.13 -18.05
N ARG A 253 -17.90 -13.71 -17.51
CA ARG A 253 -19.05 -14.60 -17.26
C ARG A 253 -19.63 -15.22 -18.53
N ASN A 254 -19.48 -14.55 -19.67
CA ASN A 254 -19.90 -15.05 -20.97
C ASN A 254 -18.85 -15.97 -21.63
N GLY A 255 -17.66 -16.13 -21.04
CA GLY A 255 -16.56 -16.89 -21.65
C GLY A 255 -15.96 -16.19 -22.87
N GLU A 256 -16.08 -14.86 -22.97
CA GLU A 256 -15.70 -14.09 -24.16
C GLU A 256 -14.27 -13.51 -24.09
N PHE A 257 -13.49 -13.82 -23.05
CA PHE A 257 -12.17 -13.23 -22.81
C PHE A 257 -11.23 -13.33 -24.02
N GLU A 258 -10.94 -14.56 -24.47
CA GLU A 258 -9.99 -14.82 -25.57
C GLU A 258 -10.43 -14.14 -26.87
N ARG A 259 -11.73 -14.19 -27.19
CA ARG A 259 -12.28 -13.52 -28.36
C ARG A 259 -12.10 -12.00 -28.29
N ILE A 260 -12.39 -11.39 -27.14
CA ILE A 260 -12.30 -9.93 -26.97
C ILE A 260 -10.84 -9.47 -27.03
N ILE A 261 -9.90 -10.22 -26.46
CA ILE A 261 -8.47 -9.92 -26.57
C ILE A 261 -8.03 -9.98 -28.03
N ALA A 262 -8.34 -11.06 -28.75
CA ALA A 262 -7.99 -11.20 -30.16
C ALA A 262 -8.59 -10.09 -31.06
N GLU A 263 -9.82 -9.66 -30.78
CA GLU A 263 -10.49 -8.60 -31.55
C GLU A 263 -9.98 -7.19 -31.24
N LYS A 264 -9.64 -6.89 -29.97
CA LYS A 264 -9.34 -5.53 -29.52
C LYS A 264 -7.85 -5.25 -29.36
N GLN A 265 -7.04 -6.29 -29.11
CA GLN A 265 -5.61 -6.21 -28.89
C GLN A 265 -4.93 -7.44 -29.54
N PRO A 266 -4.98 -7.57 -30.89
CA PRO A 266 -4.50 -8.78 -31.59
C PRO A 266 -3.01 -9.09 -31.37
N ASP A 267 -2.20 -8.08 -31.06
CA ASP A 267 -0.75 -8.23 -30.83
C ASP A 267 -0.38 -8.39 -29.34
N PHE A 268 -1.36 -8.44 -28.44
CA PHE A 268 -1.16 -8.54 -27.00
C PHE A 268 -1.35 -9.98 -26.52
N ASP A 269 -0.30 -10.55 -25.90
CA ASP A 269 -0.38 -11.83 -25.21
C ASP A 269 -0.67 -11.64 -23.71
N PRO A 270 -1.84 -12.04 -23.20
CA PRO A 270 -2.17 -11.93 -21.79
C PRO A 270 -1.52 -13.01 -20.92
N ALA A 271 -0.97 -14.08 -21.50
CA ALA A 271 -0.50 -15.24 -20.75
C ALA A 271 0.64 -14.92 -19.76
N PRO A 272 1.67 -14.11 -20.09
CA PRO A 272 2.73 -13.74 -19.13
C PRO A 272 2.20 -12.98 -17.92
N ILE A 273 1.21 -12.11 -18.11
CA ILE A 273 0.61 -11.34 -17.01
C ILE A 273 -0.29 -12.24 -16.15
N ARG A 274 -1.05 -13.14 -16.79
CA ARG A 274 -1.84 -14.14 -16.08
C ARG A 274 -0.95 -15.02 -15.21
N ASP A 275 0.13 -15.55 -15.77
CA ASP A 275 1.10 -16.37 -15.04
C ASP A 275 1.75 -15.57 -13.90
N PHE A 276 2.15 -14.32 -14.15
CA PHE A 276 2.74 -13.48 -13.10
C PHE A 276 1.80 -13.27 -11.90
N PHE A 277 0.50 -13.06 -12.11
CA PHE A 277 -0.45 -12.94 -11.01
C PHE A 277 -0.73 -14.28 -10.30
N LEU A 278 -0.80 -15.38 -11.05
CA LEU A 278 -1.12 -16.69 -10.49
C LEU A 278 0.07 -17.32 -9.77
N ASN A 279 1.26 -17.19 -10.35
CA ASN A 279 2.53 -17.78 -9.95
C ASN A 279 3.65 -16.71 -9.80
N PRO A 280 3.47 -15.68 -8.95
CA PRO A 280 4.45 -14.61 -8.81
C PRO A 280 5.76 -15.12 -8.18
N PRO A 281 6.90 -14.47 -8.46
CA PRO A 281 8.14 -14.69 -7.71
C PRO A 281 7.95 -14.37 -6.22
N ILE A 282 8.10 -15.39 -5.36
CA ILE A 282 7.96 -15.29 -3.90
C ILE A 282 9.16 -15.91 -3.20
N THR A 283 9.33 -15.61 -1.92
CA THR A 283 10.38 -16.20 -1.07
C THR A 283 9.80 -16.74 0.23
N ASP A 284 10.36 -17.84 0.71
CA ASP A 284 10.20 -18.36 2.07
C ASP A 284 11.34 -17.93 3.00
N ASP A 285 12.37 -17.26 2.46
CA ASP A 285 13.52 -16.75 3.20
C ASP A 285 13.17 -15.44 3.90
N TYR A 286 12.44 -15.55 5.01
CA TYR A 286 12.13 -14.44 5.91
C TYR A 286 11.90 -14.92 7.34
N THR A 287 12.15 -14.04 8.30
CA THR A 287 11.87 -14.28 9.73
C THR A 287 10.98 -13.17 10.27
N LEU A 288 9.91 -13.55 10.97
CA LEU A 288 8.97 -12.61 11.58
C LEU A 288 9.25 -12.49 13.08
N GLU A 289 10.18 -11.60 13.44
CA GLU A 289 10.54 -11.32 14.82
C GLU A 289 10.27 -9.85 15.15
N TRP A 290 9.53 -9.60 16.22
CA TRP A 290 9.27 -8.26 16.74
C TRP A 290 10.11 -8.04 17.99
N LYS A 291 10.91 -6.97 17.97
CA LYS A 291 11.84 -6.62 19.04
C LYS A 291 11.29 -5.44 19.84
N ALA A 292 11.90 -5.17 20.98
CA ALA A 292 11.61 -3.93 21.70
C ALA A 292 12.21 -2.75 20.90
N PRO A 293 11.54 -1.60 20.83
CA PRO A 293 12.07 -0.43 20.14
C PRO A 293 13.32 0.11 20.84
N ASP A 294 14.34 0.45 20.05
CA ASP A 294 15.52 1.21 20.49
C ASP A 294 15.15 2.69 20.63
N VAL A 295 14.66 3.07 21.81
CA VAL A 295 14.14 4.41 22.06
C VAL A 295 15.19 5.49 21.78
N GLU A 296 16.43 5.31 22.24
CA GLU A 296 17.47 6.32 22.08
C GLU A 296 17.98 6.37 20.64
N GLY A 297 18.10 5.22 19.95
CA GLY A 297 18.39 5.17 18.53
C GLY A 297 17.31 5.87 17.67
N ILE A 298 16.03 5.68 17.98
CA ILE A 298 14.91 6.37 17.29
C ILE A 298 15.01 7.88 17.50
N ILE A 299 15.30 8.34 18.72
CA ILE A 299 15.42 9.77 19.02
C ILE A 299 16.61 10.36 18.29
N SER A 300 17.77 9.70 18.35
CA SER A 300 18.94 10.20 17.63
C SER A 300 18.71 10.26 16.13
N MET A 301 18.03 9.26 15.56
CA MET A 301 17.63 9.31 14.15
C MET A 301 16.67 10.47 13.88
N LEU A 302 15.52 10.52 14.56
CA LEU A 302 14.43 11.42 14.19
C LEU A 302 14.67 12.86 14.63
N SER A 303 15.15 13.08 15.85
CA SER A 303 15.36 14.41 16.41
C SER A 303 16.67 15.02 15.92
N ASP A 304 17.79 14.29 15.99
CA ASP A 304 19.10 14.89 15.66
C ASP A 304 19.33 15.01 14.14
N ARG A 305 18.87 14.04 13.33
CA ARG A 305 19.11 14.04 11.86
C ARG A 305 17.95 14.60 11.04
N TYR A 306 16.73 14.55 11.56
CA TYR A 306 15.51 14.88 10.81
C TYR A 306 14.63 15.95 11.49
N ASP A 307 15.13 16.58 12.56
CA ASP A 307 14.51 17.72 13.25
C ASP A 307 13.10 17.45 13.82
N PHE A 308 12.80 16.19 14.18
CA PHE A 308 11.56 15.87 14.88
C PHE A 308 11.62 16.35 16.33
N SER A 309 10.50 16.88 16.83
CA SER A 309 10.37 17.20 18.25
C SER A 309 10.56 15.95 19.11
N GLU A 310 11.60 15.93 19.94
CA GLU A 310 11.93 14.82 20.83
C GLU A 310 10.75 14.47 21.75
N ASP A 311 10.10 15.48 22.35
CA ASP A 311 8.92 15.29 23.20
C ASP A 311 7.80 14.52 22.47
N ARG A 312 7.57 14.83 21.20
CA ARG A 312 6.56 14.15 20.38
C ARG A 312 6.96 12.72 20.06
N VAL A 313 8.25 12.47 19.80
CA VAL A 313 8.79 11.12 19.56
C VAL A 313 8.66 10.28 20.82
N ARG A 314 9.14 10.77 21.97
CA ARG A 314 9.03 10.08 23.27
C ARG A 314 7.56 9.79 23.64
N SER A 315 6.68 10.77 23.46
CA SER A 315 5.24 10.60 23.70
C SER A 315 4.58 9.54 22.82
N ALA A 316 5.04 9.39 21.58
CA ALA A 316 4.57 8.32 20.70
C ALA A 316 5.07 6.97 21.18
N LEU A 317 6.36 6.84 21.47
CA LEU A 317 6.98 5.58 21.90
C LEU A 317 6.42 5.09 23.25
N ALA A 318 6.05 6.00 24.16
CA ALA A 318 5.42 5.66 25.43
C ALA A 318 4.06 4.92 25.29
N ARG A 319 3.42 4.99 24.12
CA ARG A 319 2.17 4.27 23.82
C ARG A 319 2.41 2.85 23.30
N VAL A 320 3.65 2.48 22.99
CA VAL A 320 3.98 1.12 22.57
C VAL A 320 3.81 0.20 23.78
N PRO A 321 3.00 -0.88 23.69
CA PRO A 321 2.82 -1.80 24.79
C PRO A 321 4.16 -2.44 25.20
N ALA A 322 4.42 -2.52 26.51
CA ALA A 322 5.57 -3.26 27.01
C ALA A 322 5.48 -4.75 26.64
N LYS A 323 6.63 -5.40 26.39
CA LYS A 323 6.69 -6.87 26.20
C LYS A 323 6.03 -7.55 27.41
N GLY A 324 4.86 -8.18 27.21
CA GLY A 324 4.18 -8.98 28.24
C GLY A 324 2.71 -8.64 28.55
N THR A 325 2.12 -7.58 27.99
CA THR A 325 0.68 -7.27 28.20
C THR A 325 -0.26 -7.93 27.17
N GLN A 326 0.29 -8.62 26.17
CA GLN A 326 -0.51 -9.39 25.22
C GLN A 326 -0.76 -10.78 25.83
N LYS A 327 -2.04 -11.09 26.11
CA LYS A 327 -2.48 -12.41 26.57
C LYS A 327 -1.81 -13.49 25.71
N THR A 328 -1.15 -14.41 26.37
CA THR A 328 -0.42 -15.54 25.80
C THR A 328 -1.30 -16.35 24.85
N LEU A 329 -0.62 -16.99 23.90
CA LEU A 329 -1.06 -17.74 22.72
C LEU A 329 -2.16 -18.83 22.89
N ASP A 330 -2.74 -19.03 24.07
CA ASP A 330 -3.75 -20.07 24.32
C ASP A 330 -5.19 -19.64 23.98
N ALA A 331 -5.40 -18.44 23.43
CA ALA A 331 -6.73 -17.94 23.04
C ALA A 331 -7.01 -18.00 21.53
N TRP A 332 -6.13 -18.63 20.74
CA TRP A 332 -6.14 -18.53 19.27
C TRP A 332 -6.00 -19.88 18.54
N PHE A 333 -6.24 -21.00 19.22
CA PHE A 333 -6.39 -22.33 18.61
C PHE A 333 -7.75 -22.94 18.93
#